data_AF-A0A4U6JIY5-F1
#
_entry.id   AF-A0A4U6JIY5-F1
#
_cell.length_a   1.000
_cell.length_b   1.000
_cell.length_c   1.000
_cell.angle_alpha   90.00
_cell.angle_beta   90.00
_cell.angle_gamma   90.00
#
_symmetry.space_group_name_H-M   'P 1'
#
loop_
_entity.id
_entity.type
_entity.pdbx_description
1 polymer ?
#
loop_
_entity_poly.entity_id
_entity_poly.type
_entity_poly.pdbx_seq_one_letter_code
_entity_poly.pdbx_strand_id
1 'polypeptide(L)'
;MMRKTLLAAVLTFTAMAAHADYQCSVTPRDDVILSPQTVQVKGENGDLVITQAGDVTFNGKQYTLNAAQREQAKDYQAALRSSLPWIDEGARARVEKGRVALDKIIA
;
A
#
# COMPACT_ATOMS: atom_id res chain seq x y z
N MET A 1 6.48 32.63 -50.45
CA MET A 1 7.18 33.58 -49.56
C MET A 1 6.14 34.21 -48.63
N MET A 2 5.91 33.64 -47.44
CA MET A 2 6.48 34.02 -46.13
C MET A 2 6.06 35.41 -45.60
N ARG A 3 5.10 35.41 -44.66
CA ARG A 3 5.13 36.11 -43.35
C ARG A 3 3.84 35.76 -42.57
N LYS A 4 3.78 34.58 -41.94
CA LYS A 4 4.20 34.31 -40.55
C LYS A 4 3.47 35.16 -39.51
N THR A 5 2.47 34.50 -38.89
CA THR A 5 2.38 34.26 -37.44
C THR A 5 2.65 35.46 -36.54
N LEU A 6 1.61 36.05 -35.96
CA LEU A 6 1.66 36.75 -34.67
C LEU A 6 0.20 36.94 -34.23
N LEU A 7 -0.21 36.27 -33.14
CA LEU A 7 -1.45 36.42 -32.33
C LEU A 7 -2.00 35.06 -31.81
N ALA A 8 -1.18 34.01 -31.78
CA ALA A 8 -1.48 32.74 -31.08
C ALA A 8 -0.52 32.49 -29.91
N ALA A 9 -0.10 33.54 -29.21
CA ALA A 9 0.82 33.42 -28.07
C ALA A 9 0.46 34.48 -27.03
N VAL A 10 -0.40 34.12 -26.07
CA VAL A 10 -0.25 34.31 -24.60
C VAL A 10 -1.39 33.50 -23.96
N LEU A 11 -1.33 32.18 -24.11
CA LEU A 11 -1.97 31.23 -23.18
C LEU A 11 -0.82 30.52 -22.46
N THR A 12 0.01 31.32 -21.80
CA THR A 12 1.23 30.87 -21.18
C THR A 12 1.11 31.01 -19.67
N PHE A 13 1.11 29.84 -19.03
CA PHE A 13 1.59 29.57 -17.67
C PHE A 13 0.76 30.11 -16.51
N THR A 14 -0.32 29.42 -16.21
CA THR A 14 -0.61 29.00 -14.82
C THR A 14 -1.11 27.56 -14.81
N ALA A 15 -0.27 26.63 -15.28
CA ALA A 15 -0.36 25.26 -14.78
C ALA A 15 0.13 25.30 -13.32
N MET A 16 -0.73 25.80 -12.43
CA MET A 16 -0.52 25.60 -11.01
C MET A 16 -0.61 24.09 -10.82
N ALA A 17 0.55 23.47 -10.69
CA ALA A 17 0.64 22.12 -10.20
C ALA A 17 0.14 22.18 -8.76
N ALA A 18 -1.17 22.00 -8.60
CA ALA A 18 -1.75 21.57 -7.35
C ALA A 18 -1.26 20.13 -7.14
N HIS A 19 0.02 20.00 -6.80
CA HIS A 19 0.46 18.92 -5.97
C HIS A 19 -0.23 19.18 -4.63
N ALA A 20 -1.51 18.84 -4.53
CA ALA A 20 -2.12 18.62 -3.25
C ALA A 20 -1.15 17.69 -2.54
N ASP A 21 -0.56 18.17 -1.45
CA ASP A 21 0.21 17.33 -0.55
C ASP A 21 -0.68 16.13 -0.28
N TYR A 22 -0.38 15.00 -0.93
CA TYR A 22 -1.11 13.77 -0.74
C TYR A 22 -0.78 13.35 0.69
N GLN A 23 -1.54 13.89 1.64
CA GLN A 23 -1.52 13.43 3.01
C GLN A 23 -2.09 12.02 2.93
N CYS A 24 -1.20 11.02 3.02
CA CYS A 24 -1.61 9.66 3.26
C CYS A 24 -2.48 9.68 4.53
N SER A 25 -3.78 9.55 4.35
CA SER A 25 -4.78 9.59 5.44
C SER A 25 -4.64 8.41 6.40
N VAL A 26 -3.76 7.47 6.07
CA VAL A 26 -3.46 6.27 6.85
C VAL A 26 -1.95 6.12 6.99
N THR A 27 -1.50 6.04 8.24
CA THR A 27 -0.17 5.53 8.56
C THR A 27 -0.36 4.12 9.08
N PRO A 28 0.00 3.08 8.31
CA PRO A 28 -0.03 1.71 8.81
C PRO A 28 0.80 1.62 10.10
N ARG A 29 0.19 1.14 11.18
CA ARG A 29 0.84 0.95 12.48
C ARG A 29 1.17 -0.52 12.77
N ASP A 30 0.52 -1.42 12.05
CA ASP A 30 0.62 -2.86 12.27
C ASP A 30 1.46 -3.49 11.16
N ASP A 31 2.32 -4.43 11.54
CA ASP A 31 3.04 -5.30 10.63
C ASP A 31 2.10 -6.39 10.13
N VAL A 32 1.94 -6.50 8.81
CA VAL A 32 1.17 -7.59 8.20
C VAL A 32 2.11 -8.58 7.52
N ILE A 33 2.07 -9.82 7.97
CA ILE A 33 2.90 -10.91 7.48
C ILE A 33 2.00 -11.91 6.74
N LEU A 34 2.24 -12.07 5.45
CA LEU A 34 1.53 -13.02 4.61
C LEU A 34 2.37 -14.29 4.43
N SER A 35 1.87 -15.42 4.90
CA SER A 35 2.41 -16.74 4.58
C SER A 35 1.44 -17.51 3.68
N PRO A 36 1.82 -18.66 3.10
CA PRO A 36 0.87 -19.48 2.36
C PRO A 36 -0.31 -19.93 3.23
N GLN A 37 -0.08 -20.21 4.51
CA GLN A 37 -1.06 -20.86 5.39
C GLN A 37 -1.85 -19.86 6.24
N THR A 38 -1.27 -18.70 6.52
CA THR A 38 -1.81 -17.73 7.49
C THR A 38 -1.59 -16.29 7.05
N VAL A 39 -2.40 -15.41 7.62
CA VAL A 39 -2.15 -13.97 7.69
C VAL A 39 -1.94 -13.62 9.14
N GLN A 40 -0.85 -12.92 9.44
CA GLN A 40 -0.54 -12.43 10.78
C GLN A 40 -0.53 -10.90 10.76
N VAL A 41 -1.21 -10.28 11.72
CA VAL A 41 -1.25 -8.84 11.94
C VAL A 41 -0.72 -8.57 13.34
N LYS A 42 0.44 -7.91 13.41
CA LYS A 42 1.14 -7.61 14.65
C LYS A 42 1.17 -6.11 14.86
N GLY A 43 0.47 -5.65 15.89
CA GLY A 43 0.39 -4.24 16.25
C GLY A 43 0.72 -4.00 17.72
N GLU A 44 0.63 -2.74 18.14
CA GLU A 44 0.79 -2.34 19.55
C GLU A 44 -0.20 -3.08 20.48
N ASN A 45 -1.37 -3.45 19.95
CA ASN A 45 -2.45 -4.09 20.70
C ASN A 45 -2.38 -5.62 20.73
N GLY A 46 -1.46 -6.24 19.99
CA GLY A 46 -1.28 -7.69 20.02
C GLY A 46 -0.97 -8.32 18.67
N ASP A 47 -1.04 -9.65 18.66
CA ASP A 47 -0.67 -10.52 17.55
C ASP A 47 -1.87 -11.37 17.13
N LEU A 48 -2.45 -11.03 15.98
CA LEU A 48 -3.59 -11.71 15.38
C LEU A 48 -3.13 -12.63 14.25
N VAL A 49 -3.41 -13.91 14.34
CA VAL A 49 -3.13 -14.90 13.29
C VAL A 49 -4.45 -15.50 12.79
N ILE A 50 -4.65 -15.43 11.48
CA ILE A 50 -5.82 -15.98 10.78
C ILE A 50 -5.37 -17.07 9.82
N THR A 51 -5.95 -18.26 9.92
CA THR A 51 -5.71 -19.37 8.98
C THR A 51 -6.55 -19.21 7.71
N GLN A 52 -6.23 -19.90 6.62
CA GLN A 52 -7.08 -19.93 5.42
C GLN A 52 -8.53 -20.35 5.68
N ALA A 53 -8.79 -21.18 6.70
CA ALA A 53 -10.13 -21.61 7.08
C ALA A 53 -10.92 -20.53 7.86
N GLY A 54 -10.25 -19.44 8.26
CA GLY A 54 -10.82 -18.37 9.08
C GLY A 54 -10.72 -18.64 10.59
N ASP A 55 -9.91 -19.61 11.02
CA ASP A 55 -9.65 -19.78 12.45
C ASP A 55 -8.71 -18.69 12.95
N VAL A 56 -8.99 -18.19 14.15
CA VAL A 56 -8.29 -17.05 14.74
C VAL A 56 -7.53 -17.46 15.99
N THR A 57 -6.27 -17.07 16.04
CA THR A 57 -5.46 -17.05 17.26
C THR A 57 -5.09 -15.60 17.56
N PHE A 58 -5.29 -15.16 18.80
CA PHE A 58 -4.87 -13.82 19.24
C PHE A 58 -4.00 -13.94 20.49
N ASN A 59 -2.80 -13.35 20.44
CA ASN A 59 -1.77 -13.48 21.48
C ASN A 59 -1.50 -14.94 21.88
N GLY A 60 -1.41 -15.83 20.90
CA GLY A 60 -1.18 -17.26 21.09
C GLY A 60 -2.39 -18.07 21.59
N LYS A 61 -3.51 -17.44 21.92
CA LYS A 61 -4.74 -18.12 22.33
C LYS A 61 -5.68 -18.32 21.16
N GLN A 62 -6.15 -19.55 20.95
CA GLN A 62 -7.16 -19.85 19.93
C GLN A 62 -8.55 -19.37 20.38
N TYR A 63 -9.29 -18.74 19.46
CA TYR A 63 -10.64 -18.26 19.70
C TYR A 63 -11.66 -19.08 18.90
N THR A 64 -12.71 -19.53 19.59
CA THR A 64 -13.85 -20.18 18.95
C THR A 64 -14.77 -19.12 18.35
N LEU A 65 -14.88 -19.11 17.03
CA LEU A 65 -15.72 -18.17 16.30
C LEU A 65 -17.06 -18.81 15.92
N ASN A 66 -18.10 -18.00 15.85
CA ASN A 66 -19.33 -18.40 15.16
C ASN A 66 -19.15 -18.33 13.63
N ALA A 67 -20.15 -18.81 12.88
CA ALA A 67 -20.07 -18.88 11.42
C ALA A 67 -19.84 -17.51 10.75
N ALA A 68 -20.53 -16.46 11.21
CA ALA A 68 -20.40 -15.11 10.66
C ALA A 68 -19.01 -14.51 10.95
N GLN A 69 -18.50 -14.70 12.17
CA GLN A 69 -17.17 -14.23 12.56
C GLN A 69 -16.07 -14.94 11.78
N ARG A 70 -16.21 -16.25 11.55
CA ARG A 70 -15.27 -17.02 10.74
C ARG A 70 -15.26 -16.52 9.29
N GLU A 71 -16.42 -16.18 8.73
CA GLU A 71 -16.50 -15.62 7.39
C GLU A 71 -15.84 -14.23 7.32
N GLN A 72 -16.09 -13.36 8.29
CA GLN A 72 -15.40 -12.07 8.39
C GLN A 72 -13.88 -12.22 8.48
N ALA A 73 -13.37 -13.22 9.21
CA ALA A 73 -11.94 -13.50 9.27
C ALA A 73 -11.39 -13.94 7.89
N LYS A 74 -12.15 -14.72 7.12
CA LYS A 74 -11.79 -15.08 5.74
C LYS A 74 -11.76 -13.87 4.81
N ASP A 75 -12.80 -13.03 4.87
CA ASP A 75 -12.88 -11.83 4.04
C ASP A 75 -11.73 -10.87 4.33
N TYR A 76 -11.42 -10.68 5.61
CA TYR A 76 -10.33 -9.82 6.04
C TYR A 76 -8.97 -10.33 5.54
N GLN A 77 -8.66 -11.62 5.70
CA GLN A 77 -7.40 -12.15 5.15
C GLN A 77 -7.35 -12.08 3.62
N ALA A 78 -8.49 -12.27 2.93
CA ALA A 78 -8.54 -12.25 1.47
C ALA A 78 -8.27 -10.84 0.95
N ALA A 79 -8.86 -9.83 1.60
CA ALA A 79 -8.61 -8.42 1.31
C ALA A 79 -7.13 -8.05 1.49
N LEU A 80 -6.50 -8.49 2.59
CA LEU A 80 -5.07 -8.26 2.84
C LEU A 80 -4.20 -8.94 1.77
N ARG A 81 -4.47 -10.20 1.44
CA ARG A 81 -3.73 -10.96 0.41
C ARG A 81 -3.86 -10.34 -0.97
N SER A 82 -5.03 -9.80 -1.31
CA SER A 82 -5.24 -9.14 -2.60
C SER A 82 -4.59 -7.75 -2.68
N SER A 83 -4.49 -7.04 -1.55
CA SER A 83 -4.11 -5.62 -1.54
C SER A 83 -2.62 -5.40 -1.26
N LEU A 84 -1.99 -6.21 -0.42
CA LEU A 84 -0.61 -5.94 -0.01
C LEU A 84 0.45 -6.19 -1.11
N PRO A 85 0.30 -7.18 -2.02
CA PRO A 85 1.32 -7.40 -3.06
C PRO A 85 1.54 -6.18 -3.97
N TRP A 86 0.46 -5.49 -4.38
CA TRP A 86 0.60 -4.31 -5.23
C TRP A 86 1.23 -3.12 -4.48
N ILE A 87 1.00 -3.02 -3.16
CA ILE A 87 1.61 -2.01 -2.29
C ILE A 87 3.12 -2.27 -2.16
N ASP A 88 3.52 -3.53 -1.93
CA ASP A 88 4.93 -3.92 -1.85
C ASP A 88 5.67 -3.64 -3.16
N GLU A 89 5.09 -4.03 -4.29
CA GLU A 89 5.69 -3.80 -5.61
C GLU A 89 5.85 -2.30 -5.91
N GLY A 90 4.82 -1.50 -5.58
CA GLY A 90 4.87 -0.05 -5.70
C GLY A 90 5.93 0.60 -4.79
N ALA A 91 6.13 0.09 -3.58
CA ALA A 91 7.17 0.57 -2.66
C ALA A 91 8.57 0.22 -3.17
N ARG A 92 8.80 -1.04 -3.58
CA ARG A 92 10.07 -1.51 -4.16
C ARG A 92 10.49 -0.70 -5.38
N ALA A 93 9.57 -0.43 -6.30
CA ALA A 93 9.85 0.35 -7.50
C ALA A 93 10.34 1.78 -7.18
N ARG A 94 9.82 2.39 -6.10
CA ARG A 94 10.24 3.72 -5.65
C ARG A 94 11.61 3.69 -4.98
N VAL A 95 11.86 2.70 -4.12
CA VAL A 95 13.17 2.49 -3.48
C VAL A 95 14.25 2.24 -4.54
N GLU A 96 13.96 1.43 -5.54
CA GLU A 96 14.89 1.13 -6.63
C GLU A 96 15.24 2.38 -7.45
N LYS A 97 14.27 3.26 -7.73
CA LYS A 97 14.55 4.57 -8.34
C LYS A 97 15.49 5.42 -7.49
N GLY A 98 15.29 5.44 -6.17
CA GLY A 98 16.15 6.16 -5.24
C GLY A 98 17.57 5.60 -5.23
N ARG A 99 17.71 4.26 -5.20
CA ARG A 99 18.99 3.56 -5.28
C ARG A 99 19.76 3.94 -6.54
N VAL A 100 19.13 3.87 -7.72
CA VAL A 100 19.75 4.27 -8.99
C VAL A 100 20.18 5.74 -9.01
N ALA A 101 19.43 6.63 -8.38
CA ALA A 101 19.82 8.04 -8.28
C ALA A 101 21.04 8.24 -7.36
N LEU A 102 21.10 7.51 -6.24
CA LEU A 102 22.22 7.54 -5.30
C LEU A 102 23.51 6.99 -5.93
N ASP A 103 23.42 5.90 -6.69
CA ASP A 103 24.57 5.32 -7.40
C ASP A 103 25.26 6.36 -8.30
N LYS A 104 24.50 7.25 -8.95
CA LYS A 104 25.04 8.31 -9.82
C LYS A 104 25.80 9.41 -9.07
N ILE A 105 25.58 9.54 -7.76
CA ILE A 105 26.27 10.54 -6.92
C ILE A 105 27.59 9.98 -6.41
N ILE A 106 27.64 8.67 -6.13
CA ILE A 106 28.80 8.00 -5.55
C ILE A 106 29.81 7.56 -6.63
N ALA A 107 29.35 7.34 -7.87
CA ALA A 107 30.18 6.93 -9.01
C ALA A 107 31.06 8.05 -9.59
#